data_AF-A0A933CUI8-F1
#
_entry.id   AF-A0A933CUI8-F1
#
_cell.length_a   1.000
_cell.length_b   1.000
_cell.length_c   1.000
_cell.angle_alpha   90.00
_cell.angle_beta   90.00
_cell.angle_gamma   90.00
#
_symmetry.space_group_name_H-M   'P 1'
#
loop_
_entity.id
_entity.type
_entity.pdbx_description
1 polymer ?
#
loop_
_entity_poly.entity_id
_entity_poly.type
_entity_poly.pdbx_seq_one_letter_code
_entity_poly.pdbx_strand_id
1 'polypeptide(L)' 'MLGSLSTLLTSNRPVENWGKLLGDSAAVAAMLDRLLHHGHVLKCGPRSWRTKMDLPNQEAKR' A
#
# COMPACT_ATOMS: atom_id res chain seq x y z
N MET A 1 24.13 -13.06 -0.64
CA MET A 1 24.50 -11.94 -1.53
C MET A 1 23.31 -10.99 -1.60
N LEU A 2 23.56 -9.70 -1.42
CA LEU A 2 22.65 -8.57 -1.15
C LEU A 2 21.86 -8.67 0.18
N GLY A 3 22.23 -7.81 1.12
CA GLY A 3 21.69 -7.77 2.48
C GLY A 3 20.23 -7.35 2.54
N SER A 4 19.56 -7.80 3.61
CA SER A 4 18.16 -7.54 3.94
C SER A 4 17.93 -6.04 4.19
N LEU A 5 17.74 -5.29 3.13
CA LEU A 5 17.29 -3.90 3.20
C LEU A 5 15.78 -3.90 3.43
N SER A 6 15.37 -3.43 4.61
CA SER A 6 13.97 -3.17 4.91
C SER A 6 13.44 -2.09 3.97
N THR A 7 12.49 -2.45 3.12
CA THR A 7 11.87 -1.54 2.14
C THR A 7 10.43 -1.25 2.57
N LEU A 8 10.10 0.04 2.74
CA LEU A 8 8.72 0.49 2.96
C LEU A 8 8.17 1.07 1.66
N LEU A 9 6.99 0.60 1.25
CA LEU A 9 6.32 1.07 0.05
C LEU A 9 4.87 1.44 0.37
N THR A 10 4.43 2.61 -0.11
CA THR A 10 3.06 3.10 0.04
C THR A 10 2.39 3.20 -1.32
N SER A 11 1.15 2.74 -1.44
CA SER A 11 0.35 2.89 -2.65
C SER A 11 -1.07 3.30 -2.30
N ASN A 12 -1.68 4.10 -3.18
CA ASN A 12 -3.09 4.47 -3.11
C ASN A 12 -4.00 3.42 -3.80
N ARG A 13 -3.42 2.33 -4.33
CA ARG A 13 -4.13 1.21 -4.94
C ARG A 13 -3.67 -0.11 -4.31
N PRO A 14 -4.57 -1.09 -4.16
CA PRO A 14 -4.18 -2.40 -3.66
C PRO A 14 -3.20 -3.06 -4.64
N VAL A 15 -2.30 -3.90 -4.10
CA VAL A 15 -1.25 -4.60 -4.87
C VAL A 15 -1.81 -5.48 -5.98
N GLU A 16 -3.04 -6.00 -5.82
CA GLU A 16 -3.74 -6.80 -6.84
C GLU A 16 -3.95 -6.02 -8.15
N ASN A 17 -4.08 -4.69 -8.07
CA ASN A 17 -4.31 -3.83 -9.23
C ASN A 17 -3.02 -3.44 -9.97
N TRP A 18 -1.84 -3.82 -9.47
CA TRP A 18 -0.57 -3.36 -10.02
C TRP A 18 -0.25 -4.00 -11.38
N GLY A 19 -0.71 -5.23 -11.63
CA GLY A 19 -0.52 -5.88 -12.94
C GLY A 19 -1.18 -5.10 -14.07
N LYS A 20 -2.37 -4.52 -13.82
CA LYS A 20 -3.06 -3.64 -14.77
C LYS A 20 -2.42 -2.25 -14.86
N LEU A 21 -1.89 -1.74 -13.74
CA LEU A 21 -1.30 -0.41 -13.67
C LEU A 21 0.06 -0.33 -14.39
N LEU A 22 0.89 -1.36 -14.22
CA LEU A 22 2.27 -1.39 -14.71
C LEU A 22 2.41 -2.09 -16.08
N GLY A 23 1.33 -2.68 -16.60
CA GLY A 23 1.26 -3.21 -17.97
C GLY A 23 1.92 -4.58 -18.17
N ASP A 24 2.87 -4.97 -17.32
CA ASP A 24 3.50 -6.29 -17.32
C ASP A 24 3.11 -7.08 -16.06
N SER A 25 2.06 -7.87 -16.18
CA SER A 25 1.56 -8.68 -15.06
C SER A 25 2.54 -9.75 -14.60
N ALA A 26 3.40 -10.27 -15.50
CA ALA A 26 4.37 -11.30 -15.16
C ALA A 26 5.54 -10.72 -14.34
N ALA A 27 6.07 -9.57 -14.77
CA ALA A 27 7.09 -8.84 -14.02
C ALA A 27 6.58 -8.38 -12.65
N VAL A 28 5.32 -7.90 -12.59
CA VAL A 28 4.70 -7.50 -11.32
C VAL A 28 4.54 -8.67 -10.37
N ALA A 29 4.11 -9.84 -10.86
CA ALA A 29 4.01 -11.04 -10.04
C ALA A 29 5.37 -11.44 -9.44
N ALA A 30 6.44 -11.45 -10.25
CA ALA A 30 7.80 -11.76 -9.78
C ALA A 30 8.34 -10.72 -8.79
N MET A 31 7.97 -9.44 -8.94
CA MET A 31 8.31 -8.38 -8.00
C MET A 31 7.56 -8.55 -6.67
N LEU A 32 6.25 -8.80 -6.72
CA LEU A 32 5.42 -8.99 -5.54
C LEU A 32 5.84 -10.25 -4.77
N ASP A 33 6.21 -11.33 -5.45
CA ASP A 33 6.77 -12.53 -4.83
C ASP A 33 7.95 -12.17 -3.93
N ARG A 34 8.94 -11.42 -4.45
CA ARG A 34 10.11 -10.97 -3.68
C ARG A 34 9.74 -10.03 -2.52
N LEU A 35 8.82 -9.10 -2.74
CA LEU A 35 8.42 -8.10 -1.73
C LEU A 35 7.59 -8.70 -0.59
N LEU A 36 6.73 -9.67 -0.91
CA LEU A 36 5.78 -10.26 0.04
C LEU A 36 6.31 -11.55 0.68
N HIS A 37 7.42 -12.11 0.19
CA HIS A 37 8.06 -13.30 0.79
C HIS A 37 8.39 -13.10 2.29
N HIS A 38 8.78 -11.88 2.67
CA HIS A 38 9.04 -11.48 4.07
C HIS A 38 8.30 -10.19 4.48
N GLY A 39 7.37 -9.72 3.64
CA GLY A 39 6.68 -8.44 3.82
C GLY A 39 5.23 -8.62 4.28
N HIS A 40 4.71 -7.61 4.98
CA HIS A 40 3.30 -7.54 5.37
C HIS A 40 2.59 -6.42 4.62
N VAL A 41 1.40 -6.69 4.11
CA VAL A 41 0.55 -5.66 3.48
C VAL A 41 -0.35 -5.03 4.54
N LEU A 42 -0.15 -3.73 4.79
CA LEU A 42 -0.99 -2.95 5.70
C LEU A 42 -2.00 -2.15 4.88
N LYS A 43 -3.29 -2.37 5.14
CA LYS A 43 -4.38 -1.58 4.53
C LYS A 43 -4.66 -0.36 5.38
N CYS A 44 -4.33 0.82 4.87
CA CYS A 44 -4.64 2.08 5.52
C CYS A 44 -6.14 2.43 5.32
N GLY A 45 -6.79 2.89 6.38
CA GLY A 45 -8.20 3.24 6.37
C GLY A 45 -8.54 4.48 5.52
N PRO A 46 -9.83 4.74 5.28
CA PRO A 46 -10.30 5.77 4.35
C PRO A 46 -10.11 7.22 4.85
N ARG A 47 -9.69 7.42 6.10
CA ARG A 47 -9.57 8.76 6.70
C ARG A 47 -8.32 9.47 6.19
N SER A 48 -8.52 10.57 5.46
CA SER A 48 -7.45 11.48 5.05
C SER A 48 -7.03 12.38 6.21
N TRP A 49 -5.75 12.34 6.58
CA TRP A 49 -5.22 13.26 7.60
C TRP A 49 -5.23 14.72 7.14
N ARG A 50 -5.13 14.97 5.83
CA ARG A 50 -5.13 16.34 5.26
C ARG A 50 -6.45 17.06 5.52
N THR A 51 -7.56 16.34 5.35
CA THR A 51 -8.92 16.88 5.54
C THR A 51 -9.34 16.85 7.01
N LYS A 52 -8.58 16.18 7.89
CA LYS A 52 -8.90 16.11 9.32
C LYS A 52 -8.88 17.47 10.01
N MET A 53 -8.11 18.45 9.50
CA MET A 53 -8.13 19.82 10.03
C MET A 53 -9.34 20.65 9.56
N ASP A 54 -9.96 20.28 8.44
CA ASP A 54 -11.13 20.95 7.85
C ASP A 54 -12.46 20.32 8.25
N LEU A 55 -12.45 19.15 8.89
CA LEU A 55 -13.65 18.47 9.34
C LEU A 55 -14.03 18.96 10.74
N PRO A 56 -15.19 19.62 10.93
CA PRO A 56 -15.70 19.85 12.27
C PRO A 56 -15.86 18.50 12.98
N ASN A 57 -15.51 18.47 14.27
CA ASN A 57 -15.52 17.30 15.16
C ASN A 57 -16.86 16.51 15.09
N GLN A 58 -16.99 15.58 14.14
CA GLN A 58 -18.21 14.81 13.88
C GLN A 58 -18.02 13.30 14.09
N GLU A 59 -16.88 12.87 14.64
CA GLU A 59 -16.63 11.46 14.95
C GLU A 59 -16.44 11.22 16.45
N ALA A 60 -17.34 11.78 17.26
CA ALA A 60 -17.70 11.26 18.58
C ALA A 60 -19.09 10.61 18.55
N LYS A 61 -19.42 9.84 17.49
CA LYS A 61 -20.58 8.93 17.48
C LYS A 61 -20.58 8.00 16.26
N ARG A 62 -19.99 6.81 16.39
CA ARG A 62 -20.46 5.56 15.77
C ARG A 62 -19.70 4.39 16.34
#